data_AF-A0A7V0WLQ1-F1
#
_entry.id   AF-A0A7V0WLQ1-F1
#
_cell.length_a   1.000
_cell.length_b   1.000
_cell.length_c   1.000
_cell.angle_alpha   90.00
_cell.angle_beta   90.00
_cell.angle_gamma   90.00
#
_symmetry.space_group_name_H-M   'P 1'
#
loop_
_entity.id
_entity.type
_entity.pdbx_description
1 polymer ?
#
loop_
_entity_poly.entity_id
_entity_poly.type
_entity_poly.pdbx_seq_one_letter_code
_entity_poly.pdbx_strand_id
1 'polypeptide(L)'
;MCGGCGAPAGPREIKQSLVEIMMLIQKPIRAVFVRVEGLLDYVFPHAWNPLYNLGALGFFMYWIVAVSGIYVYIFFDTGITEAYGSIEYMTNDQWYLAGIMRSLHRYASDAMVLFMLIHIVREFSLDRYRGARWFTWFTGVPIFIFVFLSGITGYWLVWDRLAQYVALKSTEWLDWVPIFGTSIAANFVAPDSLDDRFFTLMIFIHIVAPLILLLILWIHLQRVRKPIINPPRGLAIGMFVSLLVLSLVWPATSQAPADLSTVVSVVNLDWFYLGLYPLLDYWSAGSLWAAAVVVFGTFAIMPLMPPLKRSPAAEVILEHCNGCTRCVDDCPYSAIIMRPRSDGRAFIGEAVVDPGLCVSCGICVGSCPSASPFRKRSDLVSGIELPDYMLSELRAKTCKASDSLSGGTRILVFGCDPGARIGGKVASLAAMVRMPCIGMLPPAFIDWALSRGLADGIVITGCREGNCQHRRGVDWTNARLDRKRDPQLRRRVPRTRILRFWASPVDGKALDKAITRFAESVSQLPEQEKGRTRKPDLVGASDE
;
A
#
# COMPACT_ATOMS: atom_id res chain seq x y z
N MET A 1 26.75 46.71 11.65
CA MET A 1 26.98 45.35 12.16
C MET A 1 26.07 45.11 13.34
N CYS A 2 25.62 43.87 13.50
CA CYS A 2 24.68 43.34 14.50
C CYS A 2 23.21 43.70 14.20
N GLY A 3 22.33 42.76 13.85
CA GLY A 3 22.40 41.31 13.92
C GLY A 3 20.96 40.84 14.08
N GLY A 4 20.29 40.60 12.94
CA GLY A 4 18.96 40.02 12.92
C GLY A 4 19.02 38.57 13.39
N CYS A 5 19.03 38.36 14.71
CA CYS A 5 18.75 37.06 15.29
C CYS A 5 17.27 36.76 15.05
N GLY A 6 16.98 36.02 13.98
CA GLY A 6 15.66 35.43 13.76
C GLY A 6 15.30 34.60 14.99
N ALA A 7 14.12 34.88 15.56
CA ALA A 7 13.57 34.07 16.64
C ALA A 7 13.50 32.60 16.19
N PRO A 8 13.78 31.63 17.08
CA PRO A 8 13.65 30.22 16.74
C PRO A 8 12.20 29.93 16.33
N ALA A 9 12.04 29.28 15.17
CA ALA A 9 10.74 28.97 14.59
C ALA A 9 9.84 28.25 15.61
N GLY A 10 8.58 28.67 15.71
CA GLY A 10 7.64 28.09 16.67
C GLY A 10 7.34 26.61 16.37
N PRO A 11 6.85 25.81 17.35
CA PRO A 11 6.54 24.39 17.15
C PRO A 11 5.55 24.09 16.00
N ARG A 12 4.70 25.06 15.63
CA ARG A 12 3.81 24.98 14.46
C ARG A 12 4.54 25.21 13.15
N GLU A 13 5.44 26.18 13.09
CA GLU A 13 6.23 26.50 11.90
C GLU A 13 7.18 25.35 11.56
N ILE A 14 7.85 24.76 12.57
CA ILE A 14 8.70 23.58 12.38
C ILE A 14 7.90 22.41 11.79
N LYS A 15 6.70 22.14 12.32
CA LYS A 15 5.81 21.08 11.81
C LYS A 15 5.39 21.33 10.36
N GLN A 16 5.14 22.57 9.99
CA GLN A 16 4.74 22.93 8.63
C GLN A 16 5.90 22.80 7.64
N SER A 17 7.10 23.28 8.00
CA SER A 17 8.31 23.13 7.21
C SER A 17 8.68 21.66 6.96
N LEU A 18 8.57 20.80 7.97
CA LEU A 18 8.81 19.36 7.82
C LEU A 18 7.84 18.69 6.83
N VAL A 19 6.56 19.10 6.89
CA VAL A 19 5.53 18.59 5.97
C VAL A 19 5.79 19.04 4.53
N GLU A 20 6.25 20.28 4.33
CA GLU A 20 6.63 20.81 3.02
C GLU A 20 7.84 20.10 2.42
N ILE A 21 8.90 19.90 3.21
CA ILE A 21 10.09 19.14 2.82
C ILE A 21 9.69 17.72 2.41
N MET A 22 8.87 17.05 3.22
CA MET A 22 8.41 15.69 2.93
C MET A 22 7.61 15.64 1.62
N MET A 23 6.75 16.62 1.35
CA MET A 23 6.03 16.71 0.09
C MET A 23 6.96 16.93 -1.11
N LEU A 24 8.03 17.70 -0.95
CA LEU A 24 9.03 17.91 -2.01
C LEU A 24 9.75 16.60 -2.38
N ILE A 25 10.03 15.75 -1.40
CA ILE A 25 10.66 14.44 -1.62
C ILE A 25 9.65 13.42 -2.19
N GLN A 26 8.43 13.35 -1.65
CA GLN A 26 7.44 12.35 -2.03
C GLN A 26 6.86 12.56 -3.43
N LYS A 27 6.64 13.80 -3.86
CA LYS A 27 6.03 14.13 -5.15
C LYS A 27 6.75 13.50 -6.35
N PRO A 28 8.08 13.66 -6.55
CA PRO A 28 8.77 13.07 -7.69
C PRO A 28 8.72 11.54 -7.65
N ILE A 29 8.96 10.93 -6.49
CA ILE A 29 8.91 9.47 -6.30
C ILE A 29 7.52 8.92 -6.65
N ARG A 30 6.47 9.56 -6.13
CA ARG A 30 5.08 9.21 -6.44
C ARG A 30 4.79 9.32 -7.94
N ALA A 31 5.33 10.36 -8.58
CA ALA A 31 5.14 10.58 -10.01
C ALA A 31 5.84 9.51 -10.88
N VAL A 32 6.96 8.96 -10.41
CA VAL A 32 7.62 7.79 -11.03
C VAL A 32 6.74 6.56 -10.85
N PHE A 33 6.33 6.22 -9.62
CA PHE A 33 5.47 5.06 -9.37
C PHE A 33 4.21 5.08 -10.21
N VAL A 34 3.48 6.20 -10.23
CA VAL A 34 2.24 6.32 -10.99
C VAL A 34 2.45 6.09 -12.49
N ARG A 35 3.60 6.51 -13.05
CA ARG A 35 3.95 6.26 -14.45
C ARG A 35 4.28 4.80 -14.69
N VAL A 36 5.14 4.20 -13.85
CA VAL A 36 5.52 2.79 -13.98
C VAL A 36 4.31 1.88 -13.79
N GLU A 37 3.45 2.16 -12.81
CA GLU A 37 2.18 1.47 -12.62
C GLU A 37 1.34 1.52 -13.91
N GLY A 38 1.28 2.68 -14.58
CA GLY A 38 0.52 2.84 -15.83
C GLY A 38 1.11 2.10 -17.02
N LEU A 39 2.43 2.00 -17.10
CA LEU A 39 3.09 1.16 -18.09
C LEU A 39 2.80 -0.32 -17.84
N LEU A 40 2.84 -0.76 -16.58
CA LEU A 40 2.52 -2.14 -16.21
C LEU A 40 1.05 -2.47 -16.44
N ASP A 41 0.13 -1.53 -16.25
CA ASP A 41 -1.30 -1.71 -16.57
C ASP A 41 -1.56 -1.94 -18.08
N TYR A 42 -0.62 -1.54 -18.95
CA TYR A 42 -0.71 -1.84 -20.39
C TYR A 42 -0.26 -3.27 -20.71
N VAL A 43 0.69 -3.81 -19.95
CA VAL A 43 1.28 -5.14 -20.16
C VAL A 43 0.49 -6.22 -19.41
N PHE A 44 0.02 -5.90 -18.21
CA PHE A 44 -0.66 -6.81 -17.31
C PHE A 44 -2.11 -6.37 -17.08
N PRO A 45 -3.07 -7.30 -16.95
CA PRO A 45 -4.36 -6.97 -16.38
C PRO A 45 -4.20 -6.29 -15.02
N HIS A 46 -5.04 -5.31 -14.68
CA HIS A 46 -4.91 -4.51 -13.43
C HIS A 46 -4.71 -5.36 -12.17
N ALA A 47 -5.42 -6.49 -12.06
CA ALA A 47 -5.27 -7.39 -10.93
C ALA A 47 -3.86 -7.99 -10.81
N TRP A 48 -3.17 -8.21 -11.93
CA TRP A 48 -1.86 -8.86 -12.03
C TRP A 48 -0.68 -7.88 -12.04
N ASN A 49 -0.94 -6.57 -11.99
CA ASN A 49 0.12 -5.57 -11.91
C ASN A 49 0.97 -5.82 -10.63
N PRO A 50 2.28 -6.13 -10.75
CA PRO A 50 3.12 -6.48 -9.60
C PRO A 50 3.21 -5.38 -8.55
N LEU A 51 3.18 -4.10 -8.97
CA LEU A 51 3.30 -2.96 -8.04
C LEU A 51 2.09 -2.81 -7.12
N TYR A 52 0.92 -3.35 -7.49
CA TYR A 52 -0.26 -3.39 -6.62
C TYR A 52 -0.23 -4.55 -5.63
N ASN A 53 0.65 -5.53 -5.87
CA ASN A 53 0.73 -6.77 -5.11
C ASN A 53 2.06 -6.90 -4.34
N LEU A 54 2.85 -5.84 -4.16
CA LEU A 54 4.20 -5.90 -3.56
C LEU A 54 4.23 -6.60 -2.19
N GLY A 55 3.31 -6.28 -1.28
CA GLY A 55 3.24 -6.94 0.03
C GLY A 55 2.90 -8.43 -0.07
N ALA A 56 1.98 -8.78 -0.98
CA ALA A 56 1.58 -10.16 -1.23
C ALA A 56 2.70 -10.96 -1.93
N LEU A 57 3.44 -10.33 -2.85
CA LEU A 57 4.62 -10.90 -3.49
C LEU A 57 5.74 -11.12 -2.48
N GLY A 58 6.00 -10.17 -1.57
CA GLY A 58 6.96 -10.34 -0.48
C GLY A 58 6.60 -11.54 0.42
N PHE A 59 5.32 -11.68 0.80
CA PHE A 59 4.85 -12.84 1.58
C PHE A 59 4.92 -14.15 0.79
N PHE A 60 4.69 -14.10 -0.53
CA PHE A 60 4.87 -15.27 -1.40
C PHE A 60 6.35 -15.68 -1.51
N MET A 61 7.28 -14.72 -1.64
CA MET A 61 8.72 -15.00 -1.62
C MET A 61 9.15 -15.62 -0.30
N TYR A 62 8.62 -15.13 0.84
CA TYR A 62 8.86 -15.75 2.15
C TYR A 62 8.57 -17.25 2.15
N TRP A 63 7.43 -17.68 1.61
CA TRP A 63 7.09 -19.09 1.54
C TRP A 63 7.99 -19.89 0.59
N ILE A 64 8.39 -19.31 -0.54
CA ILE A 64 9.37 -19.95 -1.44
C ILE A 64 10.69 -20.15 -0.70
N VAL A 65 11.20 -19.11 -0.02
CA VAL A 65 12.45 -19.17 0.76
C VAL A 65 12.33 -20.18 1.90
N ALA A 66 11.24 -20.19 2.66
CA ALA A 66 11.04 -21.12 3.77
C ALA A 66 11.00 -22.58 3.30
N VAL A 67 10.22 -22.90 2.27
CA VAL A 67 10.09 -24.27 1.74
C VAL A 67 11.39 -24.71 1.08
N SER A 68 12.01 -23.85 0.27
CA SER A 68 13.30 -24.17 -0.35
C SER A 68 14.42 -24.30 0.68
N GLY A 69 14.39 -23.52 1.75
CA GLY A 69 15.37 -23.59 2.83
C GLY A 69 15.29 -24.91 3.59
N ILE A 70 14.08 -25.38 3.91
CA ILE A 70 13.87 -26.72 4.49
C ILE A 70 14.43 -27.80 3.57
N TYR A 71 14.21 -27.68 2.26
CA TYR A 71 14.73 -28.63 1.29
C TYR A 71 16.27 -28.63 1.23
N VAL A 72 16.88 -27.45 1.14
CA VAL A 72 18.35 -27.29 1.11
C VAL A 72 18.97 -27.82 2.40
N TYR A 73 18.33 -27.59 3.55
CA TYR A 73 18.80 -28.08 4.85
C TYR A 73 18.93 -29.60 4.92
N ILE A 74 18.11 -30.36 4.20
CA ILE A 74 18.20 -31.84 4.17
C ILE A 74 19.54 -32.33 3.60
N PHE A 75 20.17 -31.55 2.72
CA PHE A 75 21.43 -31.89 2.06
C PHE A 75 22.63 -31.11 2.64
N PHE A 76 22.40 -30.26 3.64
CA PHE A 76 23.41 -29.40 4.22
C PHE A 76 24.08 -30.07 5.42
N ASP A 77 25.41 -30.09 5.42
CA ASP A 77 26.19 -30.56 6.57
C ASP A 77 26.50 -29.39 7.50
N THR A 78 26.36 -29.62 8.81
CA THR A 78 26.49 -28.59 9.84
C THR A 78 27.89 -28.53 10.46
N GLY A 79 28.82 -29.38 10.02
CA GLY A 79 30.23 -29.29 10.41
C GLY A 79 30.96 -28.15 9.69
N ILE A 80 31.94 -27.52 10.34
CA ILE A 80 32.69 -26.39 9.76
C ILE A 80 33.48 -26.83 8.52
N THR A 81 34.05 -28.03 8.55
CA THR A 81 34.85 -28.59 7.46
C THR A 81 34.00 -29.10 6.31
N GLU A 82 32.77 -29.53 6.59
CA GLU A 82 31.85 -30.16 5.63
C GLU A 82 30.89 -29.17 4.99
N ALA A 83 30.58 -28.04 5.64
CA ALA A 83 29.60 -27.07 5.19
C ALA A 83 29.83 -26.63 3.73
N TYR A 84 31.03 -26.14 3.41
CA TYR A 84 31.38 -25.73 2.04
C TYR A 84 31.26 -26.90 1.05
N GLY A 85 31.75 -28.08 1.43
CA GLY A 85 31.67 -29.29 0.60
C GLY A 85 30.22 -29.71 0.30
N SER A 86 29.32 -29.59 1.29
CA SER A 86 27.89 -29.91 1.11
C SER A 86 27.20 -28.95 0.12
N ILE A 87 27.58 -27.67 0.13
CA ILE A 87 27.09 -26.68 -0.82
C ILE A 87 27.61 -26.97 -2.24
N GLU A 88 28.89 -27.31 -2.38
CA GLU A 88 29.47 -27.65 -3.68
C GLU A 88 28.91 -28.96 -4.23
N TYR A 89 28.63 -29.94 -3.38
CA TYR A 89 27.91 -31.16 -3.76
C TYR A 89 26.52 -30.84 -4.33
N MET A 90 25.75 -29.98 -3.67
CA MET A 90 24.44 -29.55 -4.20
C MET A 90 24.57 -28.80 -5.53
N THR A 91 25.65 -28.05 -5.71
CA THR A 91 25.87 -27.19 -6.89
C THR A 91 26.34 -27.99 -8.10
N ASN A 92 27.25 -28.95 -7.91
CA ASN A 92 27.95 -29.64 -8.99
C ASN A 92 27.43 -31.08 -9.18
N ASP A 93 27.25 -31.85 -8.12
CA ASP A 93 26.89 -33.27 -8.19
C ASP A 93 25.37 -33.49 -8.23
N GLN A 94 24.63 -32.80 -7.35
CA GLN A 94 23.16 -32.79 -7.30
C GLN A 94 22.58 -31.51 -7.92
N TRP A 95 23.23 -31.00 -8.97
CA TRP A 95 22.92 -29.72 -9.61
C TRP A 95 21.45 -29.59 -10.05
N TYR A 96 20.82 -30.70 -10.39
CA TYR A 96 19.44 -30.77 -10.84
C TYR A 96 18.48 -30.44 -9.68
N LEU A 97 18.16 -31.36 -8.77
CA LEU A 97 17.19 -31.03 -7.71
C LEU A 97 17.75 -30.10 -6.64
N ALA A 98 18.92 -30.41 -6.09
CA ALA A 98 19.48 -29.64 -4.98
C ALA A 98 20.06 -28.29 -5.45
N GLY A 99 20.75 -28.28 -6.59
CA GLY A 99 21.31 -27.05 -7.18
C GLY A 99 20.23 -26.06 -7.63
N ILE A 100 19.14 -26.53 -8.26
CA ILE A 100 17.99 -25.66 -8.59
C ILE A 100 17.35 -25.12 -7.31
N MET A 101 17.14 -25.96 -6.28
CA MET A 101 16.52 -25.52 -5.03
C MET A 101 17.39 -24.53 -4.25
N ARG A 102 18.71 -24.70 -4.26
CA ARG A 102 19.68 -23.73 -3.72
C ARG A 102 19.58 -22.39 -4.46
N SER A 103 19.57 -22.44 -5.79
CA SER A 103 19.46 -21.24 -6.63
C SER A 103 18.10 -20.55 -6.45
N LEU A 104 17.01 -21.32 -6.36
CA LEU A 104 15.68 -20.80 -6.08
C LEU A 104 15.61 -20.13 -4.72
N HIS A 105 16.19 -20.74 -3.68
CA HIS A 105 16.28 -20.16 -2.34
C HIS A 105 17.00 -18.80 -2.37
N ARG A 106 18.14 -18.74 -3.06
CA ARG A 106 18.94 -17.53 -3.26
C ARG A 106 18.15 -16.43 -3.96
N TYR A 107 17.60 -16.71 -5.14
CA TYR A 107 16.88 -15.71 -5.93
C TYR A 107 15.54 -15.29 -5.34
N ALA A 108 14.83 -16.19 -4.64
CA ALA A 108 13.62 -15.83 -3.92
C ALA A 108 13.94 -14.91 -2.73
N SER A 109 15.08 -15.12 -2.07
CA SER A 109 15.57 -14.22 -1.01
C SER A 109 15.89 -12.82 -1.55
N ASP A 110 16.55 -12.72 -2.72
CA ASP A 110 16.79 -11.43 -3.39
C ASP A 110 15.49 -10.73 -3.80
N ALA A 111 14.58 -11.48 -4.40
CA ALA A 111 13.27 -10.96 -4.80
C ALA A 111 12.48 -10.47 -3.57
N MET A 112 12.60 -11.14 -2.42
CA MET A 112 11.97 -10.71 -1.16
C MET A 112 12.50 -9.35 -0.70
N VAL A 113 13.82 -9.14 -0.70
CA VAL A 113 14.42 -7.82 -0.39
C VAL A 113 13.97 -6.77 -1.38
N LEU A 114 14.02 -7.06 -2.68
CA LEU A 114 13.60 -6.14 -3.73
C LEU A 114 12.14 -5.70 -3.54
N PHE A 115 11.21 -6.64 -3.36
CA PHE A 115 9.80 -6.31 -3.15
C PHE A 115 9.57 -5.55 -1.85
N MET A 116 10.28 -5.90 -0.77
CA MET A 116 10.21 -5.18 0.50
C MET A 116 10.67 -3.72 0.35
N LEU A 117 11.82 -3.48 -0.29
CA LEU A 117 12.34 -2.13 -0.50
C LEU A 117 11.38 -1.29 -1.36
N ILE A 118 10.91 -1.83 -2.48
CA ILE A 118 9.92 -1.15 -3.33
C ILE A 118 8.62 -0.91 -2.55
N HIS A 119 8.17 -1.85 -1.73
CA HIS A 119 6.97 -1.72 -0.91
C HIS A 119 7.07 -0.53 0.06
N ILE A 120 8.16 -0.43 0.81
CA ILE A 120 8.39 0.66 1.77
C ILE A 120 8.44 2.01 1.06
N VAL A 121 9.23 2.12 -0.03
CA VAL A 121 9.38 3.37 -0.79
C VAL A 121 8.06 3.78 -1.45
N ARG A 122 7.27 2.82 -1.92
CA ARG A 122 5.94 3.08 -2.49
C ARG A 122 4.98 3.62 -1.43
N GLU A 123 4.86 2.95 -0.29
CA GLU A 123 3.93 3.37 0.77
C GLU A 123 4.37 4.71 1.41
N PHE A 124 5.68 4.98 1.46
CA PHE A 124 6.22 6.32 1.77
C PHE A 124 5.74 7.37 0.76
N SER A 125 5.91 7.13 -0.54
CA SER A 125 5.58 8.10 -1.60
C SER A 125 4.08 8.42 -1.69
N LEU A 126 3.23 7.49 -1.28
CA LEU A 126 1.77 7.62 -1.29
C LEU A 126 1.21 8.15 0.04
N ASP A 127 2.10 8.50 0.98
CA ASP A 127 1.76 8.98 2.30
C ASP A 127 0.91 7.98 3.12
N ARG A 128 1.28 6.70 3.06
CA ARG A 128 0.51 5.57 3.62
C ARG A 128 1.12 4.99 4.89
N TYR A 129 1.83 5.80 5.67
CA TYR A 129 2.52 5.37 6.89
C TYR A 129 2.01 6.01 8.19
N ARG A 130 1.14 7.02 8.11
CA ARG A 130 0.61 7.76 9.27
C ARG A 130 -0.91 7.59 9.45
N GLY A 131 -1.45 8.12 10.54
CA GLY A 131 -2.89 7.99 10.87
C GLY A 131 -3.28 6.53 11.10
N ALA A 132 -4.40 6.07 10.55
CA ALA A 132 -4.87 4.69 10.74
C ALA A 132 -3.90 3.60 10.25
N ARG A 133 -2.82 3.97 9.54
CA ARG A 133 -1.78 3.06 9.03
C ARG A 133 -0.47 3.08 9.84
N TRP A 134 -0.42 3.84 10.94
CA TRP A 134 0.80 3.96 11.75
C TRP A 134 1.32 2.61 12.25
N PHE A 135 0.39 1.74 12.67
CA PHE A 135 0.73 0.44 13.24
C PHE A 135 1.38 -0.48 12.23
N THR A 136 0.88 -0.53 11.00
CA THR A 136 1.46 -1.35 9.93
C THR A 136 2.85 -0.83 9.56
N TRP A 137 3.03 0.50 9.47
CA TRP A 137 4.36 1.05 9.21
C TRP A 137 5.37 0.72 10.32
N PHE A 138 5.00 0.95 11.57
CA PHE A 138 5.87 0.70 12.72
C PHE A 138 6.28 -0.78 12.82
N THR A 139 5.33 -1.70 12.62
CA THR A 139 5.61 -3.15 12.59
C THR A 139 6.38 -3.59 11.35
N GLY A 140 6.45 -2.78 10.30
CA GLY A 140 7.30 -3.02 9.12
C GLY A 140 8.79 -2.81 9.38
N VAL A 141 9.15 -1.99 10.38
CA VAL A 141 10.56 -1.74 10.75
C VAL A 141 11.27 -3.02 11.24
N PRO A 142 10.74 -3.79 12.21
CA PRO A 142 11.36 -5.05 12.60
C PRO A 142 11.34 -6.09 11.47
N ILE A 143 10.33 -6.09 10.57
CA ILE A 143 10.35 -6.96 9.38
C ILE A 143 11.59 -6.70 8.54
N PHE A 144 11.90 -5.43 8.26
CA PHE A 144 13.10 -5.05 7.52
C PHE A 144 14.36 -5.65 8.17
N ILE A 145 14.50 -5.47 9.48
CA ILE A 145 15.68 -5.93 10.23
C ILE A 145 15.80 -7.46 10.15
N PHE A 146 14.71 -8.20 10.38
CA PHE A 146 14.73 -9.66 10.38
C PHE A 146 14.94 -10.27 8.98
N VAL A 147 14.48 -9.61 7.91
CA VAL A 147 14.80 -10.02 6.53
C VAL A 147 16.30 -9.92 6.28
N PHE A 148 16.92 -8.77 6.61
CA PHE A 148 18.36 -8.60 6.46
C PHE A 148 19.16 -9.55 7.36
N LEU A 149 18.74 -9.74 8.62
CA LEU A 149 19.36 -10.70 9.53
C LEU A 149 19.33 -12.13 8.96
N SER A 150 18.18 -12.56 8.43
CA SER A 150 18.03 -13.89 7.83
C SER A 150 18.91 -14.04 6.58
N GLY A 151 18.97 -13.03 5.72
CA GLY A 151 19.85 -13.07 4.56
C GLY A 151 21.32 -13.12 4.93
N ILE A 152 21.78 -12.24 5.83
CA ILE A 152 23.18 -12.20 6.29
C ILE A 152 23.59 -13.55 6.87
N THR A 153 22.82 -14.11 7.79
CA THR A 153 23.12 -15.43 8.37
C THR A 153 23.10 -16.54 7.32
N GLY A 154 22.25 -16.45 6.30
CA GLY A 154 22.26 -17.39 5.17
C GLY A 154 23.54 -17.34 4.34
N TYR A 155 24.13 -16.15 4.13
CA TYR A 155 25.44 -16.03 3.49
C TYR A 155 26.55 -16.71 4.29
N TRP A 156 26.48 -16.66 5.64
CA TRP A 156 27.50 -17.28 6.47
C TRP A 156 27.53 -18.79 6.28
N LEU A 157 26.37 -19.42 6.04
CA LEU A 157 26.26 -20.87 5.88
C LEU A 157 26.90 -21.40 4.59
N VAL A 158 27.19 -20.55 3.60
CA VAL A 158 27.88 -20.98 2.37
C VAL A 158 29.35 -21.32 2.64
N TRP A 159 29.93 -20.68 3.65
CA TRP A 159 31.31 -20.90 4.10
C TRP A 159 32.39 -20.74 3.00
N ASP A 160 32.16 -19.81 2.07
CA ASP A 160 33.15 -19.37 1.07
C ASP A 160 33.88 -18.08 1.52
N ARG A 161 34.78 -17.56 0.68
CA ARG A 161 35.51 -16.30 0.95
C ARG A 161 34.58 -15.12 1.22
N LEU A 162 33.41 -15.07 0.57
CA LEU A 162 32.42 -14.02 0.82
C LEU A 162 31.82 -14.18 2.21
N ALA A 163 31.43 -15.40 2.59
CA ALA A 163 30.95 -15.73 3.92
C ALA A 163 31.95 -15.32 5.00
N GLN A 164 33.24 -15.61 4.83
CA GLN A 164 34.31 -15.22 5.76
C GLN A 164 34.37 -13.69 5.96
N TYR A 165 34.39 -12.92 4.87
CA TYR A 165 34.39 -11.46 4.94
C TYR A 165 33.14 -10.92 5.64
N VAL A 166 31.96 -11.41 5.24
CA VAL A 166 30.66 -10.99 5.79
C VAL A 166 30.56 -11.32 7.28
N ALA A 167 31.01 -12.50 7.70
CA ALA A 167 30.97 -12.94 9.08
C ALA A 167 31.92 -12.13 9.97
N LEU A 168 33.17 -11.94 9.55
CA LEU A 168 34.13 -11.12 10.28
C LEU A 168 33.63 -9.68 10.46
N LYS A 169 33.22 -9.03 9.36
CA LYS A 169 32.76 -7.63 9.42
C LYS A 169 31.49 -7.43 10.24
N SER A 170 30.55 -8.38 10.13
CA SER A 170 29.32 -8.34 10.95
C SER A 170 29.61 -8.49 12.43
N THR A 171 30.51 -9.41 12.79
CA THR A 171 30.84 -9.69 14.20
C THR A 171 31.69 -8.58 14.82
N GLU A 172 32.64 -8.01 14.07
CA GLU A 172 33.35 -6.78 14.47
C GLU A 172 32.38 -5.63 14.75
N TRP A 173 31.36 -5.47 13.91
CA TRP A 173 30.34 -4.44 14.11
C TRP A 173 29.47 -4.73 15.34
N LEU A 174 29.05 -5.98 15.54
CA LEU A 174 28.25 -6.41 16.70
C LEU A 174 29.03 -6.27 18.02
N ASP A 175 30.33 -6.58 18.04
CA ASP A 175 31.19 -6.52 19.23
C ASP A 175 31.34 -5.10 19.81
N TRP A 176 31.03 -4.07 19.01
CA TRP A 176 30.97 -2.70 19.52
C TRP A 176 29.86 -2.50 20.57
N VAL A 177 28.78 -3.29 20.51
CA VAL A 177 27.71 -3.23 21.50
C VAL A 177 28.08 -4.17 22.67
N PRO A 178 28.20 -3.66 23.91
CA PRO A 178 28.66 -4.45 25.05
C PRO A 178 27.56 -5.37 25.63
N ILE A 179 26.90 -6.14 24.75
CA ILE A 179 25.89 -7.16 25.12
C ILE A 179 26.57 -8.51 25.37
N PHE A 180 27.65 -8.81 24.65
CA PHE A 180 28.35 -10.08 24.74
C PHE A 180 29.60 -9.93 25.63
N GLY A 181 29.78 -10.85 26.58
CA GLY A 181 30.90 -10.80 27.54
C GLY A 181 32.28 -11.07 26.92
N THR A 182 32.31 -11.63 25.71
CA THR A 182 33.51 -11.91 24.92
C THR A 182 33.26 -11.50 23.46
N SER A 183 34.33 -11.15 22.75
CA SER A 183 34.25 -10.83 21.30
C SER A 183 33.77 -12.03 20.50
N ILE A 184 32.70 -11.83 19.72
CA ILE A 184 32.22 -12.82 18.74
C ILE A 184 33.21 -12.91 17.58
N ALA A 185 33.81 -11.78 17.17
CA ALA A 185 34.79 -11.73 16.09
C ALA A 185 36.05 -12.56 16.40
N ALA A 186 36.39 -12.74 17.67
CA ALA A 186 37.50 -13.60 18.11
C ALA A 186 37.38 -15.05 17.62
N ASN A 187 36.16 -15.55 17.38
CA ASN A 187 35.95 -16.89 16.82
C ASN A 187 36.44 -16.98 15.36
N PHE A 188 36.63 -15.87 14.64
CA PHE A 188 37.00 -15.85 13.22
C PHE A 188 38.48 -15.52 12.98
N VAL A 189 39.29 -15.39 14.05
CA VAL A 189 40.69 -14.94 13.96
C VAL A 189 41.65 -16.10 13.65
N ALA A 190 41.33 -17.32 14.10
CA ALA A 190 42.17 -18.49 13.87
C ALA A 190 41.31 -19.75 13.57
N PRO A 191 41.82 -20.70 12.77
CA PRO A 191 41.13 -21.98 12.53
C PRO A 191 40.73 -22.71 13.81
N ASP A 192 41.62 -22.75 14.80
CA ASP A 192 41.38 -23.46 16.08
C ASP A 192 40.39 -22.73 17.01
N SER A 193 39.96 -21.51 16.66
CA SER A 193 39.00 -20.74 17.45
C SER A 193 37.54 -20.98 17.07
N LEU A 194 37.28 -21.70 15.96
CA LEU A 194 35.93 -22.14 15.58
C LEU A 194 35.67 -23.58 16.03
N ASP A 195 34.56 -23.76 16.74
CA ASP A 195 34.03 -25.07 17.14
C ASP A 195 32.71 -25.36 16.39
N ASP A 196 32.41 -26.62 16.09
CA ASP A 196 31.21 -27.05 15.36
C ASP A 196 29.90 -26.57 16.03
N ARG A 197 29.97 -26.35 17.35
CA ARG A 197 28.88 -25.78 18.14
C ARG A 197 28.52 -24.36 17.71
N PHE A 198 29.50 -23.55 17.31
CA PHE A 198 29.26 -22.19 16.81
C PHE A 198 28.55 -22.22 15.45
N PHE A 199 28.96 -23.12 14.56
CA PHE A 199 28.31 -23.27 13.25
C PHE A 199 26.88 -23.81 13.38
N THR A 200 26.66 -24.77 14.27
CA THR A 200 25.32 -25.26 14.61
C THR A 200 24.41 -24.15 15.16
N LEU A 201 24.95 -23.25 16.00
CA LEU A 201 24.23 -22.07 16.49
C LEU A 201 23.86 -21.13 15.35
N MET A 202 24.74 -20.92 14.36
CA MET A 202 24.46 -20.07 13.20
C MET A 202 23.27 -20.57 12.39
N ILE A 203 23.21 -21.88 12.14
CA ILE A 203 22.08 -22.52 11.46
C ILE A 203 20.80 -22.34 12.28
N PHE A 204 20.87 -22.55 13.59
CA PHE A 204 19.71 -22.36 14.46
C PHE A 204 19.18 -20.91 14.38
N ILE A 205 20.07 -19.92 14.41
CA ILE A 205 19.68 -18.51 14.23
C ILE A 205 19.04 -18.30 12.85
N HIS A 206 19.62 -18.85 11.79
CA HIS A 206 19.10 -18.74 10.42
C HIS A 206 17.72 -19.39 10.25
N ILE A 207 17.41 -20.46 11.00
CA ILE A 207 16.08 -21.11 10.97
C ILE A 207 15.08 -20.36 11.86
N VAL A 208 15.49 -19.91 13.05
CA VAL A 208 14.60 -19.25 14.02
C VAL A 208 14.24 -17.84 13.60
N ALA A 209 15.15 -17.07 12.99
CA ALA A 209 14.88 -15.70 12.56
C ALA A 209 13.70 -15.61 11.57
N PRO A 210 13.59 -16.46 10.52
CA PRO A 210 12.41 -16.54 9.66
C PRO A 210 11.11 -16.98 10.35
N LEU A 211 11.19 -17.77 11.43
CA LEU A 211 10.00 -18.14 12.22
C LEU A 211 9.49 -16.95 13.05
N ILE A 212 10.40 -16.19 13.65
CA ILE A 212 10.06 -14.92 14.32
C ILE A 212 9.53 -13.92 13.29
N LEU A 213 10.14 -13.83 12.12
CA LEU A 213 9.68 -12.99 11.01
C LEU A 213 8.24 -13.34 10.61
N LEU A 214 7.85 -14.63 10.58
CA LEU A 214 6.46 -15.04 10.31
C LEU A 214 5.48 -14.50 11.35
N LEU A 215 5.84 -14.56 12.63
CA LEU A 215 5.04 -13.98 13.70
C LEU A 215 4.90 -12.46 13.52
N ILE A 216 5.99 -11.75 13.20
CA ILE A 216 5.95 -10.30 12.96
C ILE A 216 5.11 -9.97 11.72
N LEU A 217 5.22 -10.74 10.64
CA LEU A 217 4.39 -10.61 9.43
C LEU A 217 2.90 -10.79 9.77
N TRP A 218 2.56 -11.77 10.61
CA TRP A 218 1.20 -11.94 11.10
C TRP A 218 0.73 -10.70 11.89
N ILE A 219 1.54 -10.17 12.81
CA ILE A 219 1.26 -8.93 13.56
C ILE A 219 1.05 -7.75 12.60
N HIS A 220 1.92 -7.60 11.60
CA HIS A 220 1.88 -6.53 10.61
C HIS A 220 0.57 -6.50 9.82
N LEU A 221 -0.07 -7.66 9.61
CA LEU A 221 -1.33 -7.77 8.89
C LEU A 221 -2.58 -7.60 9.77
N GLN A 222 -2.48 -7.72 11.10
CA GLN A 222 -3.63 -7.75 12.03
C GLN A 222 -4.58 -6.55 11.90
N ARG A 223 -4.05 -5.33 11.75
CA ARG A 223 -4.86 -4.09 11.66
C ARG A 223 -5.27 -3.73 10.23
N VAL A 224 -5.00 -4.60 9.26
CA VAL A 224 -5.44 -4.41 7.88
C VAL A 224 -6.73 -5.19 7.65
N ARG A 225 -7.86 -4.49 7.50
CA ARG A 225 -9.13 -5.13 7.18
C ARG A 225 -9.11 -5.66 5.74
N LYS A 226 -9.36 -6.95 5.56
CA LYS A 226 -9.34 -7.65 4.25
C LYS A 226 -8.01 -7.40 3.51
N PRO A 227 -6.85 -7.82 4.07
CA PRO A 227 -5.56 -7.68 3.41
C PRO A 227 -5.50 -8.60 2.18
N ILE A 228 -4.74 -8.20 1.16
CA ILE A 228 -4.36 -9.09 0.07
C ILE A 228 -3.08 -9.78 0.53
N ILE A 229 -3.21 -11.03 0.97
CA ILE A 229 -2.09 -11.82 1.52
C ILE A 229 -1.37 -12.57 0.40
N ASN A 230 -2.14 -13.15 -0.52
CA ASN A 230 -1.61 -13.92 -1.64
C ASN A 230 -1.80 -13.15 -2.96
N PRO A 231 -0.79 -13.12 -3.84
CA PRO A 231 -0.93 -12.54 -5.16
C PRO A 231 -1.93 -13.36 -6.00
N PRO A 232 -2.53 -12.79 -7.05
CA PRO A 232 -3.35 -13.54 -7.98
C PRO A 232 -2.60 -14.76 -8.51
N ARG A 233 -3.30 -15.90 -8.65
CA ARG A 233 -2.69 -17.19 -9.01
C ARG A 233 -1.79 -17.12 -10.24
N GLY A 234 -2.22 -16.43 -11.29
CA GLY A 234 -1.42 -16.27 -12.50
C GLY A 234 -0.12 -15.50 -12.29
N LEU A 235 -0.15 -14.43 -11.48
CA LEU A 235 1.05 -13.68 -11.11
C LEU A 235 1.99 -14.53 -10.24
N ALA A 236 1.44 -15.30 -9.30
CA ALA A 236 2.21 -16.20 -8.43
C ALA A 236 2.94 -17.29 -9.25
N ILE A 237 2.21 -17.96 -10.14
CA ILE A 237 2.77 -19.01 -11.01
C ILE A 237 3.82 -18.41 -11.95
N GLY A 238 3.51 -17.27 -12.59
CA GLY A 238 4.45 -16.57 -13.46
C GLY A 238 5.75 -16.22 -12.75
N MET A 239 5.67 -15.65 -11.54
CA MET A 239 6.83 -15.33 -10.71
C MET A 239 7.64 -16.58 -10.33
N PHE A 240 6.97 -17.63 -9.86
CA PHE A 240 7.62 -18.89 -9.48
C PHE A 240 8.35 -19.55 -10.67
N VAL A 241 7.68 -19.64 -11.82
CA VAL A 241 8.29 -20.19 -13.05
C VAL A 241 9.46 -19.32 -13.50
N SER A 242 9.35 -17.99 -13.39
CA SER A 242 10.44 -17.07 -13.74
C SER A 242 11.67 -17.31 -12.88
N LEU A 243 11.49 -17.50 -11.57
CA LEU A 243 12.57 -17.81 -10.63
C LEU A 243 13.17 -19.20 -10.87
N LEU A 244 12.36 -20.20 -11.22
CA LEU A 244 12.86 -21.53 -11.60
C LEU A 244 13.68 -21.49 -12.88
N VAL A 245 13.21 -20.77 -13.91
CA VAL A 245 13.95 -20.57 -15.15
C VAL A 245 15.25 -19.84 -14.88
N LEU A 246 15.22 -18.77 -14.06
CA LEU A 246 16.43 -18.06 -13.64
C LEU A 246 17.42 -19.00 -12.93
N SER A 247 16.91 -19.83 -12.01
CA SER A 247 17.70 -20.83 -11.26
C SER A 247 18.35 -21.88 -12.15
N LEU A 248 17.73 -22.20 -13.28
CA LEU A 248 18.25 -23.14 -14.27
C LEU A 248 19.28 -22.49 -15.20
N VAL A 249 19.02 -21.27 -15.67
CA VAL A 249 19.85 -20.58 -16.67
C VAL A 249 21.09 -19.97 -16.02
N TRP A 250 20.93 -19.42 -14.82
CA TRP A 250 22.00 -18.86 -14.00
C TRP A 250 21.94 -19.53 -12.63
N PRO A 251 22.54 -20.70 -12.43
CA PRO A 251 22.61 -21.31 -11.11
C PRO A 251 23.46 -20.46 -10.17
N ALA A 252 23.12 -20.46 -8.88
CA ALA A 252 23.95 -19.86 -7.85
C ALA A 252 25.28 -20.63 -7.75
N THR A 253 26.39 -19.92 -7.64
CA THR A 253 27.73 -20.50 -7.51
C THR A 253 28.41 -19.97 -6.25
N SER A 254 29.32 -20.73 -5.67
CA SER A 254 30.11 -20.32 -4.50
C SER A 254 31.43 -19.68 -4.94
N GLN A 255 32.02 -18.86 -4.09
CA GLN A 255 33.43 -18.43 -4.25
C GLN A 255 34.37 -19.53 -3.74
N ALA A 256 35.68 -19.29 -3.79
CA ALA A 256 36.67 -20.19 -3.19
C ALA A 256 36.37 -20.43 -1.70
N PRO A 257 36.76 -21.58 -1.13
CA PRO A 257 36.49 -21.90 0.28
C PRO A 257 37.08 -20.85 1.22
N ALA A 258 36.44 -20.66 2.37
CA ALA A 258 36.94 -19.82 3.44
C ALA A 258 38.30 -20.33 3.94
N ASP A 259 39.24 -19.42 4.17
CA ASP A 259 40.56 -19.70 4.72
C ASP A 259 40.92 -18.62 5.73
N LEU A 260 40.73 -18.94 7.01
CA LEU A 260 40.98 -18.03 8.14
C LEU A 260 42.45 -17.67 8.31
N SER A 261 43.38 -18.38 7.65
CA SER A 261 44.80 -18.01 7.64
C SER A 261 45.09 -16.85 6.68
N THR A 262 44.13 -16.46 5.84
CA THR A 262 44.28 -15.40 4.85
C THR A 262 43.26 -14.29 5.05
N VAL A 263 43.68 -13.06 4.81
CA VAL A 263 42.77 -11.91 4.77
C VAL A 263 42.18 -11.79 3.37
N VAL A 264 40.85 -11.76 3.29
CA VAL A 264 40.14 -11.62 2.03
C VAL A 264 40.21 -10.16 1.57
N SER A 265 40.93 -9.90 0.47
CA SER A 265 41.12 -8.53 -0.07
C SER A 265 40.25 -8.20 -1.29
N VAL A 266 39.71 -9.23 -1.96
CA VAL A 266 38.81 -9.07 -3.11
C VAL A 266 37.62 -10.00 -2.94
N VAL A 267 36.42 -9.42 -2.88
CA VAL A 267 35.13 -10.13 -2.80
C VAL A 267 34.18 -9.60 -3.85
N ASN A 268 33.45 -10.50 -4.50
CA ASN A 268 32.33 -10.11 -5.35
C ASN A 268 31.08 -9.96 -4.48
N LEU A 269 30.74 -8.71 -4.15
CA LEU A 269 29.61 -8.39 -3.27
C LEU A 269 28.28 -8.44 -4.02
N ASP A 270 27.29 -9.04 -3.37
CA ASP A 270 25.91 -8.94 -3.78
C ASP A 270 25.32 -7.56 -3.46
N TRP A 271 24.51 -7.03 -4.37
CA TRP A 271 24.01 -5.67 -4.26
C TRP A 271 22.79 -5.53 -3.33
N PHE A 272 21.98 -6.59 -3.17
CA PHE A 272 20.73 -6.56 -2.41
C PHE A 272 20.96 -6.58 -0.91
N TYR A 273 21.83 -7.49 -0.44
CA TYR A 273 22.14 -7.63 0.98
C TYR A 273 23.41 -6.89 1.38
N LEU A 274 24.43 -6.91 0.52
CA LEU A 274 25.78 -6.50 0.89
C LEU A 274 26.17 -5.12 0.31
N GLY A 275 25.25 -4.40 -0.34
CA GLY A 275 25.52 -3.08 -0.92
C GLY A 275 26.00 -2.02 0.09
N LEU A 276 25.69 -2.20 1.38
CA LEU A 276 26.14 -1.32 2.47
C LEU A 276 27.37 -1.86 3.23
N TYR A 277 27.81 -3.11 2.99
CA TYR A 277 28.95 -3.71 3.69
C TYR A 277 30.26 -2.95 3.53
N PRO A 278 30.59 -2.36 2.37
CA PRO A 278 31.82 -1.57 2.24
C PRO A 278 31.91 -0.42 3.25
N LEU A 279 30.80 0.09 3.78
CA LEU A 279 30.82 1.11 4.83
C LEU A 279 31.47 0.60 6.13
N LEU A 280 31.44 -0.70 6.40
CA LEU A 280 32.11 -1.33 7.55
C LEU A 280 33.64 -1.21 7.47
N ASP A 281 34.20 -0.98 6.28
CA ASP A 281 35.65 -0.79 6.08
C ASP A 281 36.08 0.67 6.20
N TYR A 282 35.17 1.63 5.97
CA TYR A 282 35.49 3.05 5.94
C TYR A 282 35.03 3.81 7.20
N TRP A 283 34.03 3.30 7.91
CA TRP A 283 33.42 3.98 9.06
C TRP A 283 33.66 3.20 10.34
N SER A 284 33.77 3.91 11.48
CA SER A 284 33.87 3.23 12.78
C SER A 284 32.56 2.52 13.13
N ALA A 285 32.66 1.38 13.81
CA ALA A 285 31.49 0.59 14.24
C ALA A 285 30.44 1.43 15.00
N GLY A 286 30.89 2.33 15.88
CA GLY A 286 30.01 3.25 16.60
C GLY A 286 29.28 4.24 15.70
N SER A 287 29.94 4.75 14.66
CA SER A 287 29.29 5.65 13.68
C SER A 287 28.22 4.92 12.87
N LEU A 288 28.46 3.65 12.54
CA LEU A 288 27.51 2.79 11.83
C LEU A 288 26.31 2.42 12.70
N TRP A 289 26.53 2.10 13.98
CA TRP A 289 25.44 1.92 14.93
C TRP A 289 24.62 3.20 15.11
N ALA A 290 25.26 4.35 15.26
CA ALA A 290 24.58 5.63 15.33
C ALA A 290 23.75 5.89 14.06
N ALA A 291 24.31 5.64 12.87
CA ALA A 291 23.60 5.76 11.61
C ALA A 291 22.39 4.81 11.52
N ALA A 292 22.56 3.53 11.90
CA ALA A 292 21.47 2.56 11.92
C ALA A 292 20.35 2.98 12.88
N VAL A 293 20.68 3.41 14.10
CA VAL A 293 19.71 3.92 15.10
C VAL A 293 18.99 5.15 14.56
N VAL A 294 19.69 6.09 13.92
CA VAL A 294 19.08 7.28 13.32
C VAL A 294 18.14 6.90 12.18
N VAL A 295 18.55 6.01 11.27
CA VAL A 295 17.73 5.56 10.15
C VAL A 295 16.48 4.84 10.66
N PHE A 296 16.64 3.74 11.40
CA PHE A 296 15.49 2.96 11.88
C PHE A 296 14.63 3.74 12.88
N GLY A 297 15.23 4.58 13.71
CA GLY A 297 14.52 5.51 14.60
C GLY A 297 13.68 6.52 13.81
N THR A 298 14.22 7.06 12.71
CA THR A 298 13.46 7.95 11.81
C THR A 298 12.29 7.22 11.19
N PHE A 299 12.47 6.00 10.66
CA PHE A 299 11.38 5.18 10.14
C PHE A 299 10.33 4.90 11.21
N ALA A 300 10.72 4.56 12.44
CA ALA A 300 9.82 4.25 13.54
C ALA A 300 9.01 5.48 14.02
N ILE A 301 9.64 6.66 14.05
CA ILE A 301 9.02 7.93 14.49
C ILE A 301 8.20 8.57 13.37
N MET A 302 8.46 8.23 12.11
CA MET A 302 7.80 8.79 10.95
C MET A 302 6.27 8.91 11.05
N PRO A 303 5.53 7.89 11.55
CA PRO A 303 4.08 7.95 11.70
C PRO A 303 3.56 8.98 12.69
N LEU A 304 4.42 9.43 13.63
CA LEU A 304 4.09 10.44 14.63
C LEU A 304 4.07 11.86 14.04
N MET A 305 4.64 12.04 12.85
CA MET A 305 4.56 13.33 12.17
C MET A 305 3.10 13.72 11.90
N PRO A 306 2.76 15.02 12.10
CA PRO A 306 1.39 15.48 11.92
C PRO A 306 0.89 15.16 10.51
N PRO A 307 -0.37 14.73 10.38
CA PRO A 307 -1.00 14.45 9.10
C PRO A 307 -1.14 15.74 8.29
N LEU A 308 -1.06 15.63 6.97
CA LEU A 308 -1.55 16.67 6.06
C LEU A 308 -3.06 16.84 6.33
N LYS A 309 -3.45 17.93 7.02
CA LYS A 309 -4.82 18.39 7.31
C LYS A 309 -5.88 17.27 7.40
N ARG A 310 -6.21 16.80 8.61
CA ARG A 310 -7.32 15.85 8.81
C ARG A 310 -8.67 16.58 8.82
N SER A 311 -9.56 16.19 7.91
CA SER A 311 -11.00 16.42 8.11
C SER A 311 -11.46 15.67 9.37
N PRO A 312 -12.45 16.21 10.10
CA PRO A 312 -13.00 15.57 11.28
C PRO A 312 -13.54 14.17 10.94
N ALA A 313 -13.59 13.31 11.96
CA ALA A 313 -14.11 11.96 11.80
C ALA A 313 -15.60 12.01 11.39
N ALA A 314 -16.07 10.91 10.79
CA ALA A 314 -17.50 10.77 10.52
C ALA A 314 -18.31 10.77 11.84
N GLU A 315 -19.47 11.41 11.82
CA GLU A 315 -20.34 11.57 12.98
C GLU A 315 -21.68 10.87 12.74
N VAL A 316 -22.18 10.16 13.75
CA VAL A 316 -23.43 9.43 13.67
C VAL A 316 -24.55 10.31 14.21
N ILE A 317 -25.58 10.47 13.39
CA ILE A 317 -26.74 11.29 13.72
C ILE A 317 -27.84 10.31 14.10
N LEU A 318 -27.96 10.05 15.41
CA LEU A 318 -28.77 8.96 15.96
C LEU A 318 -30.21 9.00 15.47
N GLU A 319 -30.77 10.20 15.28
CA GLU A 319 -32.13 10.38 14.79
C GLU A 319 -32.38 9.78 13.40
N HIS A 320 -31.33 9.67 12.58
CA HIS A 320 -31.37 9.15 11.21
C HIS A 320 -30.62 7.83 11.05
N CYS A 321 -30.01 7.32 12.12
CA CYS A 321 -29.36 6.03 12.19
C CYS A 321 -30.39 4.94 12.47
N ASN A 322 -30.45 3.91 11.62
CA ASN A 322 -31.38 2.79 11.75
C ASN A 322 -30.70 1.48 12.21
N GLY A 323 -29.43 1.53 12.62
CA GLY A 323 -28.72 0.36 13.12
C GLY A 323 -28.39 -0.74 12.10
N CYS A 324 -28.49 -0.47 10.78
CA CYS A 324 -28.41 -1.51 9.73
C CYS A 324 -27.01 -2.10 9.42
N THR A 325 -25.97 -1.78 10.21
CA THR A 325 -24.58 -2.27 10.10
C THR A 325 -23.79 -2.02 8.81
N ARG A 326 -24.40 -1.51 7.73
CA ARG A 326 -23.71 -1.29 6.43
C ARG A 326 -22.44 -0.43 6.54
N CYS A 327 -22.47 0.62 7.35
CA CYS A 327 -21.31 1.48 7.58
C CYS A 327 -20.15 0.71 8.23
N VAL A 328 -20.45 -0.22 9.13
CA VAL A 328 -19.48 -1.13 9.75
C VAL A 328 -18.93 -2.09 8.71
N ASP A 329 -19.77 -2.68 7.84
CA ASP A 329 -19.32 -3.61 6.80
C ASP A 329 -18.46 -2.96 5.71
N ASP A 330 -18.70 -1.68 5.44
CA ASP A 330 -18.01 -0.93 4.39
C ASP A 330 -16.71 -0.26 4.87
N CYS A 331 -16.56 0.04 6.17
CA CYS A 331 -15.41 0.76 6.71
C CYS A 331 -14.07 -0.02 6.57
N PRO A 332 -13.13 0.39 5.69
CA PRO A 332 -11.90 -0.38 5.46
C PRO A 332 -10.84 -0.24 6.57
N TYR A 333 -11.15 0.50 7.62
CA TYR A 333 -10.27 0.79 8.76
C TYR A 333 -10.82 0.25 10.08
N SER A 334 -11.97 -0.44 10.06
CA SER A 334 -12.66 -0.91 11.27
C SER A 334 -12.92 0.21 12.30
N ALA A 335 -13.09 1.44 11.81
CA ALA A 335 -13.31 2.62 12.64
C ALA A 335 -14.76 2.76 13.13
N ILE A 336 -15.65 1.83 12.79
CA ILE A 336 -17.07 1.90 13.15
C ILE A 336 -17.45 0.57 13.77
N ILE A 337 -18.09 0.62 14.93
CA ILE A 337 -18.63 -0.55 15.64
C ILE A 337 -20.12 -0.34 15.91
N MET A 338 -20.85 -1.44 16.12
CA MET A 338 -22.22 -1.37 16.60
C MET A 338 -22.24 -1.43 18.13
N ARG A 339 -23.06 -0.60 18.76
CA ARG A 339 -23.36 -0.65 20.19
C ARG A 339 -24.87 -0.74 20.41
N PRO A 340 -25.32 -1.21 21.59
CA PRO A 340 -26.72 -1.06 21.99
C PRO A 340 -27.14 0.41 21.88
N ARG A 341 -28.36 0.63 21.41
CA ARG A 341 -28.88 1.97 21.16
C ARG A 341 -29.11 2.74 22.46
N SER A 342 -28.77 4.03 22.47
CA SER A 342 -28.79 4.89 23.66
C SER A 342 -30.01 5.81 23.78
N ASP A 343 -30.74 6.06 22.69
CA ASP A 343 -31.81 7.08 22.59
C ASP A 343 -33.24 6.54 22.82
N GLY A 344 -33.39 5.26 23.20
CA GLY A 344 -34.69 4.63 23.47
C GLY A 344 -35.59 4.36 22.25
N ARG A 345 -35.14 4.62 21.02
CA ARG A 345 -35.91 4.28 19.81
C ARG A 345 -35.87 2.78 19.49
N ALA A 346 -36.80 2.33 18.65
CA ALA A 346 -37.05 0.90 18.36
C ALA A 346 -35.90 0.12 17.69
N PHE A 347 -34.83 0.78 17.24
CA PHE A 347 -33.70 0.08 16.62
C PHE A 347 -32.79 -0.54 17.69
N ILE A 348 -32.32 -1.76 17.44
CA ILE A 348 -31.55 -2.55 18.43
C ILE A 348 -30.15 -1.96 18.68
N GLY A 349 -29.55 -1.33 17.66
CA GLY A 349 -28.18 -0.81 17.77
C GLY A 349 -27.97 0.53 17.09
N GLU A 350 -26.87 1.17 17.49
CA GLU A 350 -26.34 2.39 16.90
C GLU A 350 -24.89 2.20 16.43
N ALA A 351 -24.53 2.92 15.39
CA ALA A 351 -23.13 2.98 14.94
C ALA A 351 -22.37 3.95 15.83
N VAL A 352 -21.14 3.59 16.22
CA VAL A 352 -20.22 4.46 16.95
C VAL A 352 -18.91 4.51 16.20
N VAL A 353 -18.40 5.72 15.95
CA VAL A 353 -17.17 5.95 15.19
C VAL A 353 -16.01 6.18 16.16
N ASP A 354 -14.92 5.45 15.96
CA ASP A 354 -13.64 5.68 16.61
C ASP A 354 -12.84 6.74 15.82
N PRO A 355 -12.64 7.96 16.35
CA PRO A 355 -11.92 9.01 15.67
C PRO A 355 -10.43 8.71 15.47
N GLY A 356 -9.84 7.81 16.26
CA GLY A 356 -8.45 7.38 16.13
C GLY A 356 -8.19 6.49 14.90
N LEU A 357 -9.21 5.78 14.43
CA LEU A 357 -9.15 4.90 13.26
C LEU A 357 -9.78 5.52 12.00
N CYS A 358 -10.64 6.52 12.17
CA CYS A 358 -11.33 7.16 11.06
C CYS A 358 -10.38 7.99 10.20
N VAL A 359 -10.39 7.76 8.88
CA VAL A 359 -9.60 8.52 7.90
C VAL A 359 -10.42 9.50 7.07
N SER A 360 -11.67 9.76 7.48
CA SER A 360 -12.53 10.78 6.86
C SER A 360 -12.77 10.56 5.36
N CYS A 361 -12.86 9.30 4.94
CA CYS A 361 -13.06 8.93 3.53
C CYS A 361 -14.52 9.01 3.05
N GLY A 362 -15.49 9.09 3.96
CA GLY A 362 -16.93 9.18 3.63
C GLY A 362 -17.57 7.90 3.07
N ILE A 363 -16.85 6.77 2.98
CA ILE A 363 -17.41 5.50 2.47
C ILE A 363 -18.67 5.06 3.24
N CYS A 364 -18.68 5.30 4.55
CA CYS A 364 -19.83 5.02 5.42
C CYS A 364 -21.07 5.84 5.04
N VAL A 365 -20.90 7.12 4.71
CA VAL A 365 -21.98 8.00 4.19
C VAL A 365 -22.56 7.40 2.91
N GLY A 366 -21.71 6.96 1.99
CA GLY A 366 -22.12 6.30 0.74
C GLY A 366 -22.86 4.97 0.92
N SER A 367 -22.62 4.28 2.05
CA SER A 367 -23.30 3.03 2.42
C SER A 367 -24.61 3.25 3.19
N CYS A 368 -24.83 4.46 3.69
CA CYS A 368 -25.93 4.78 4.60
C CYS A 368 -27.27 4.72 3.84
N PRO A 369 -28.25 3.90 4.29
CA PRO A 369 -29.55 3.81 3.62
C PRO A 369 -30.33 5.13 3.61
N SER A 370 -30.12 5.97 4.63
CA SER A 370 -30.74 7.29 4.68
C SER A 370 -30.03 8.29 3.76
N ALA A 371 -28.86 8.01 3.18
CA ALA A 371 -28.16 8.91 2.26
C ALA A 371 -28.79 8.99 0.84
N SER A 372 -30.10 9.29 0.78
CA SER A 372 -30.87 9.43 -0.45
C SER A 372 -31.10 10.90 -0.80
N PRO A 373 -30.66 11.36 -1.99
CA PRO A 373 -30.86 12.74 -2.45
C PRO A 373 -32.31 13.06 -2.82
N PHE A 374 -33.19 12.05 -2.89
CA PHE A 374 -34.61 12.23 -3.20
C PHE A 374 -35.43 12.79 -2.03
N ARG A 375 -34.86 12.88 -0.82
CA ARG A 375 -35.57 13.42 0.34
C ARG A 375 -35.82 14.93 0.16
N LYS A 376 -37.07 15.33 0.43
CA LYS A 376 -37.56 16.70 0.26
C LYS A 376 -37.46 17.58 1.52
N ARG A 377 -37.08 17.02 2.69
CA ARG A 377 -36.92 17.80 3.92
C ARG A 377 -35.81 18.85 3.76
N SER A 378 -35.95 19.97 4.48
CA SER A 378 -35.06 21.14 4.48
C SER A 378 -33.59 20.75 4.67
N ASP A 379 -33.34 19.78 5.56
CA ASP A 379 -31.97 19.38 5.91
C ASP A 379 -31.73 17.95 5.40
N LEU A 380 -31.00 17.80 4.29
CA LEU A 380 -30.59 16.49 3.78
C LEU A 380 -29.50 15.91 4.69
N VAL A 381 -29.94 15.30 5.79
CA VAL A 381 -29.07 14.73 6.82
C VAL A 381 -29.29 13.21 6.90
N SER A 382 -28.22 12.44 6.76
CA SER A 382 -28.24 10.97 6.85
C SER A 382 -27.84 10.50 8.26
N GLY A 383 -27.93 9.20 8.51
CA GLY A 383 -27.62 8.60 9.82
C GLY A 383 -26.14 8.63 10.19
N ILE A 384 -25.27 8.87 9.21
CA ILE A 384 -23.83 9.09 9.43
C ILE A 384 -23.35 10.08 8.39
N GLU A 385 -22.74 11.18 8.84
CA GLU A 385 -22.26 12.26 7.99
C GLU A 385 -20.75 12.43 8.15
N LEU A 386 -20.15 13.12 7.20
CA LEU A 386 -18.78 13.60 7.31
C LEU A 386 -18.84 15.13 7.43
N PRO A 387 -18.42 15.74 8.55
CA PRO A 387 -18.74 17.16 8.81
C PRO A 387 -18.26 18.14 7.72
N ASP A 388 -17.07 17.92 7.15
CA ASP A 388 -16.53 18.75 6.06
C ASP A 388 -17.14 18.44 4.67
N TYR A 389 -17.94 17.39 4.57
CA TYR A 389 -18.50 16.88 3.32
C TYR A 389 -19.90 16.32 3.57
N MET A 390 -20.79 17.15 4.12
CA MET A 390 -22.15 16.73 4.37
C MET A 390 -22.86 16.33 3.08
N LEU A 391 -23.83 15.42 3.16
CA LEU A 391 -24.61 14.98 2.02
C LEU A 391 -25.41 16.13 1.37
N SER A 392 -25.88 17.08 2.16
CA SER A 392 -26.52 18.32 1.72
C SER A 392 -25.60 19.14 0.81
N GLU A 393 -24.34 19.33 1.21
CA GLU A 393 -23.34 19.99 0.38
C GLU A 393 -23.03 19.23 -0.90
N LEU A 394 -22.95 17.89 -0.84
CA LEU A 394 -22.74 17.08 -2.03
C LEU A 394 -23.87 17.31 -3.04
N ARG A 395 -25.13 17.35 -2.58
CA ARG A 395 -26.29 17.70 -3.41
C ARG A 395 -26.19 19.10 -3.98
N ALA A 396 -25.85 20.10 -3.17
CA ALA A 396 -25.69 21.49 -3.62
C ALA A 396 -24.56 21.64 -4.66
N LYS A 397 -23.39 21.02 -4.41
CA LYS A 397 -22.25 20.95 -5.34
C LYS A 397 -22.65 20.27 -6.65
N THR A 398 -23.50 19.25 -6.58
CA THR A 398 -24.01 18.55 -7.76
C THR A 398 -24.94 19.43 -8.60
N CYS A 399 -25.88 20.15 -7.98
CA CYS A 399 -26.71 21.13 -8.69
C CYS A 399 -25.85 22.23 -9.32
N LYS A 400 -24.94 22.83 -8.56
CA LYS A 400 -24.04 23.89 -9.04
C LYS A 400 -23.18 23.42 -10.23
N ALA A 401 -22.65 22.21 -10.17
CA ALA A 401 -21.91 21.61 -11.28
C ALA A 401 -22.81 21.43 -12.51
N SER A 402 -24.03 20.93 -12.33
CA SER A 402 -25.01 20.80 -13.40
C SER A 402 -25.37 22.14 -14.06
N ASP A 403 -25.53 23.21 -13.27
CA ASP A 403 -25.85 24.55 -13.77
C ASP A 403 -24.71 25.17 -14.59
N SER A 404 -23.46 24.75 -14.36
CA SER A 404 -22.31 25.21 -15.14
C SER A 404 -22.18 24.53 -16.51
N LEU A 405 -22.93 23.45 -16.76
CA LEU A 405 -22.87 22.71 -18.02
C LEU A 405 -23.58 23.47 -19.13
N SER A 406 -22.91 23.61 -20.27
CA SER A 406 -23.43 24.28 -21.46
C SER A 406 -23.12 23.48 -22.72
N GLY A 407 -23.98 23.59 -23.75
CA GLY A 407 -23.84 22.84 -25.01
C GLY A 407 -24.77 21.63 -25.13
N GLY A 408 -24.60 20.85 -26.20
CA GLY A 408 -25.57 19.83 -26.63
C GLY A 408 -25.66 18.57 -25.77
N THR A 409 -24.54 18.09 -25.22
CA THR A 409 -24.53 16.90 -24.34
C THR A 409 -23.77 17.20 -23.06
N ARG A 410 -24.49 17.18 -21.93
CA ARG A 410 -24.02 17.61 -20.62
C ARG A 410 -23.57 16.41 -19.81
N ILE A 411 -22.32 16.39 -19.38
CA ILE A 411 -21.71 15.27 -18.64
C ILE A 411 -21.37 15.69 -17.22
N LEU A 412 -21.86 14.93 -16.24
CA LEU A 412 -21.51 15.15 -14.84
C LEU A 412 -20.46 14.15 -14.40
N VAL A 413 -19.36 14.63 -13.83
CA VAL A 413 -18.23 13.79 -13.43
C VAL A 413 -18.17 13.73 -11.90
N PHE A 414 -18.37 12.56 -11.31
CA PHE A 414 -18.09 12.34 -9.89
C PHE A 414 -16.68 11.80 -9.71
N GLY A 415 -15.84 12.50 -8.95
CA GLY A 415 -14.43 12.15 -8.76
C GLY A 415 -13.98 12.25 -7.31
N CYS A 416 -12.88 11.56 -6.96
CA CYS A 416 -12.27 11.69 -5.64
C CYS A 416 -11.10 12.68 -5.61
N ASP A 417 -10.79 13.21 -4.42
CA ASP A 417 -9.72 14.18 -4.23
C ASP A 417 -8.32 13.69 -4.64
N PRO A 418 -7.94 12.41 -4.39
CA PRO A 418 -6.66 11.86 -4.86
C PRO A 418 -6.64 11.43 -6.33
N GLY A 419 -7.76 11.56 -7.08
CA GLY A 419 -7.89 11.09 -8.46
C GLY A 419 -7.51 12.15 -9.50
N ALA A 420 -7.65 11.78 -10.78
CA ALA A 420 -7.51 12.69 -11.91
C ALA A 420 -8.45 13.90 -11.83
N ARG A 421 -8.03 15.02 -12.40
CA ARG A 421 -8.87 16.22 -12.62
C ARG A 421 -9.22 16.34 -14.11
N ILE A 422 -10.39 16.89 -14.40
CA ILE A 422 -10.76 17.27 -15.76
C ILE A 422 -9.98 18.52 -16.20
N GLY A 423 -9.57 18.55 -17.46
CA GLY A 423 -8.89 19.70 -18.07
C GLY A 423 -9.85 20.74 -18.62
N GLY A 424 -9.33 21.92 -18.95
CA GLY A 424 -10.13 23.03 -19.49
C GLY A 424 -10.82 22.73 -20.83
N LYS A 425 -10.31 21.76 -21.61
CA LYS A 425 -10.86 21.39 -22.93
C LYS A 425 -12.26 20.77 -22.86
N VAL A 426 -12.61 20.15 -21.73
CA VAL A 426 -13.94 19.55 -21.51
C VAL A 426 -14.80 20.40 -20.57
N ALA A 427 -14.35 21.59 -20.17
CA ALA A 427 -15.03 22.38 -19.14
C ALA A 427 -16.42 22.90 -19.57
N SER A 428 -16.67 23.05 -20.87
CA SER A 428 -18.00 23.43 -21.38
C SER A 428 -19.01 22.27 -21.29
N LEU A 429 -18.59 21.07 -21.68
CA LEU A 429 -19.44 19.87 -21.75
C LEU A 429 -19.47 19.05 -20.44
N ALA A 430 -18.48 19.21 -19.57
CA ALA A 430 -18.33 18.40 -18.35
C ALA A 430 -18.00 19.22 -17.10
N ALA A 431 -18.66 18.88 -16.00
CA ALA A 431 -18.47 19.51 -14.70
C ALA A 431 -18.19 18.45 -13.63
N MET A 432 -17.17 18.67 -12.81
CA MET A 432 -16.70 17.70 -11.84
C MET A 432 -17.14 18.04 -10.40
N VAL A 433 -17.78 17.08 -9.74
CA VAL A 433 -18.09 17.09 -8.31
C VAL A 433 -17.06 16.24 -7.58
N ARG A 434 -16.32 16.86 -6.65
CA ARG A 434 -15.24 16.21 -5.90
C ARG A 434 -15.66 15.87 -4.48
N MET A 435 -15.10 14.77 -3.97
CA MET A 435 -15.30 14.25 -2.63
C MET A 435 -14.03 13.53 -2.14
N PRO A 436 -13.86 13.22 -0.85
CA PRO A 436 -12.63 12.62 -0.34
C PRO A 436 -12.33 11.27 -0.99
N CYS A 437 -13.36 10.44 -1.15
CA CYS A 437 -13.28 9.14 -1.78
C CYS A 437 -14.50 8.90 -2.65
N ILE A 438 -14.32 8.29 -3.83
CA ILE A 438 -15.45 7.95 -4.71
C ILE A 438 -16.42 6.96 -4.06
N GLY A 439 -15.97 6.18 -3.08
CA GLY A 439 -16.82 5.30 -2.28
C GLY A 439 -17.80 6.04 -1.38
N MET A 440 -17.66 7.35 -1.20
CA MET A 440 -18.63 8.21 -0.53
C MET A 440 -19.90 8.43 -1.37
N LEU A 441 -19.80 8.34 -2.71
CA LEU A 441 -20.94 8.57 -3.60
C LEU A 441 -22.02 7.50 -3.37
N PRO A 442 -23.22 7.86 -2.87
CA PRO A 442 -24.34 6.94 -2.82
C PRO A 442 -24.84 6.67 -4.24
N PRO A 443 -25.10 5.43 -4.66
CA PRO A 443 -25.62 5.15 -6.01
C PRO A 443 -26.96 5.84 -6.33
N ALA A 444 -27.71 6.22 -5.30
CA ALA A 444 -28.93 7.01 -5.45
C ALA A 444 -28.68 8.41 -6.04
N PHE A 445 -27.48 8.98 -5.90
CA PHE A 445 -27.10 10.25 -6.57
C PHE A 445 -27.03 10.12 -8.08
N ILE A 446 -26.58 8.97 -8.58
CA ILE A 446 -26.50 8.70 -10.03
C ILE A 446 -27.92 8.64 -10.62
N ASP A 447 -28.79 7.87 -9.98
CA ASP A 447 -30.21 7.78 -10.33
C ASP A 447 -30.91 9.14 -10.23
N TRP A 448 -30.65 9.89 -9.16
CA TRP A 448 -31.24 11.22 -8.95
C TRP A 448 -30.80 12.23 -10.00
N ALA A 449 -29.50 12.32 -10.29
CA ALA A 449 -28.98 13.26 -11.27
C ALA A 449 -29.53 13.00 -12.68
N LEU A 450 -29.63 11.73 -13.10
CA LEU A 450 -30.22 11.36 -14.38
C LEU A 450 -31.73 11.58 -14.40
N SER A 451 -32.46 11.13 -13.36
CA SER A 451 -33.93 11.25 -13.31
C SER A 451 -34.44 12.69 -13.18
N ARG A 452 -33.61 13.61 -12.68
CA ARG A 452 -33.90 15.05 -12.59
C ARG A 452 -33.40 15.85 -13.81
N GLY A 453 -32.76 15.20 -14.78
CA GLY A 453 -32.25 15.86 -15.99
C GLY A 453 -31.07 16.80 -15.72
N LEU A 454 -30.31 16.57 -14.63
CA LEU A 454 -29.13 17.37 -14.29
C LEU A 454 -27.97 17.14 -15.27
N ALA A 455 -27.93 15.96 -15.89
CA ALA A 455 -26.96 15.64 -16.92
C ALA A 455 -27.51 14.60 -17.89
N ASP A 456 -26.94 14.57 -19.08
CA ASP A 456 -27.27 13.63 -20.13
C ASP A 456 -26.44 12.34 -19.97
N GLY A 457 -25.26 12.42 -19.37
CA GLY A 457 -24.45 11.26 -18.96
C GLY A 457 -23.69 11.49 -17.66
N ILE A 458 -23.33 10.40 -16.98
CA ILE A 458 -22.53 10.44 -15.76
C ILE A 458 -21.21 9.70 -15.96
N VAL A 459 -20.12 10.35 -15.58
CA VAL A 459 -18.79 9.74 -15.52
C VAL A 459 -18.41 9.57 -14.06
N ILE A 460 -17.98 8.37 -13.69
CA ILE A 460 -17.51 8.03 -12.36
C ILE A 460 -16.03 7.76 -12.47
N THR A 461 -15.25 8.56 -11.74
CA THR A 461 -13.79 8.45 -11.71
C THR A 461 -13.27 8.47 -10.29
N GLY A 462 -12.03 8.04 -10.12
CA GLY A 462 -11.37 7.94 -8.83
C GLY A 462 -9.94 7.48 -9.01
N CYS A 463 -9.30 7.06 -7.92
CA CYS A 463 -7.97 6.44 -7.99
C CYS A 463 -7.96 5.29 -9.00
N ARG A 464 -6.80 4.98 -9.58
CA ARG A 464 -6.64 3.80 -10.43
C ARG A 464 -6.97 2.52 -9.66
N GLU A 465 -7.53 1.52 -10.35
CA GLU A 465 -7.80 0.21 -9.76
C GLU A 465 -6.50 -0.40 -9.19
N GLY A 466 -6.57 -1.06 -8.03
CA GLY A 466 -5.39 -1.57 -7.33
C GLY A 466 -4.55 -0.52 -6.58
N ASN A 467 -4.75 0.78 -6.82
CA ASN A 467 -4.04 1.87 -6.11
C ASN A 467 -4.97 2.86 -5.37
N CYS A 468 -6.05 2.35 -4.75
CA CYS A 468 -7.00 3.20 -4.04
C CYS A 468 -6.42 3.80 -2.74
N GLN A 469 -6.44 5.13 -2.61
CA GLN A 469 -5.91 5.83 -1.43
C GLN A 469 -6.62 5.46 -0.12
N HIS A 470 -7.92 5.16 -0.18
CA HIS A 470 -8.71 4.75 0.98
C HIS A 470 -9.02 3.24 0.99
N ARG A 471 -8.09 2.43 0.45
CA ARG A 471 -8.11 0.96 0.36
C ARG A 471 -9.20 0.38 -0.56
N ARG A 472 -10.48 0.63 -0.27
CA ARG A 472 -11.62 -0.07 -0.89
C ARG A 472 -12.64 0.83 -1.59
N GLY A 473 -12.35 2.13 -1.72
CA GLY A 473 -13.27 3.10 -2.32
C GLY A 473 -13.76 2.71 -3.72
N VAL A 474 -12.81 2.40 -4.61
CA VAL A 474 -13.11 1.98 -5.99
C VAL A 474 -13.84 0.64 -6.00
N ASP A 475 -13.36 -0.35 -5.24
CA ASP A 475 -13.97 -1.69 -5.12
C ASP A 475 -15.45 -1.61 -4.70
N TRP A 476 -15.76 -0.82 -3.67
CA TRP A 476 -17.12 -0.65 -3.17
C TRP A 476 -18.00 0.11 -4.15
N THR A 477 -17.49 1.15 -4.80
CA THR A 477 -18.22 1.83 -5.87
C THR A 477 -18.55 0.86 -7.01
N ASN A 478 -17.56 0.10 -7.51
CA ASN A 478 -17.76 -0.91 -8.54
C ASN A 478 -18.81 -1.95 -8.11
N ALA A 479 -18.67 -2.53 -6.90
CA ALA A 479 -19.61 -3.54 -6.41
C ALA A 479 -21.05 -3.00 -6.28
N ARG A 480 -21.23 -1.74 -5.87
CA ARG A 480 -22.56 -1.10 -5.78
C ARG A 480 -23.16 -0.83 -7.16
N LEU A 481 -22.37 -0.39 -8.14
CA LEU A 481 -22.79 -0.18 -9.54
C LEU A 481 -23.13 -1.50 -10.25
N ASP A 482 -22.36 -2.54 -9.96
CA ASP A 482 -22.55 -3.90 -10.48
C ASP A 482 -23.66 -4.66 -9.74
N ARG A 483 -24.28 -4.05 -8.72
CA ARG A 483 -25.35 -4.64 -7.88
C ARG A 483 -24.91 -5.88 -7.09
N LYS A 484 -23.62 -5.95 -6.75
CA LYS A 484 -23.01 -6.98 -5.90
C LYS A 484 -22.89 -6.55 -4.43
N ARG A 485 -23.19 -5.29 -4.11
CA ARG A 485 -23.11 -4.72 -2.77
C ARG A 485 -24.19 -3.65 -2.56
N ASP A 486 -24.77 -3.61 -1.36
CA ASP A 486 -25.69 -2.56 -0.95
C ASP A 486 -24.98 -1.26 -0.54
N PRO A 487 -25.62 -0.09 -0.69
CA PRO A 487 -26.81 0.13 -1.51
C PRO A 487 -26.48 -0.08 -3.00
N GLN A 488 -27.39 -0.69 -3.75
CA GLN A 488 -27.18 -1.00 -5.17
C GLN A 488 -27.66 0.11 -6.08
N LEU A 489 -27.03 0.24 -7.25
CA LEU A 489 -27.58 1.08 -8.33
C LEU A 489 -28.92 0.52 -8.81
N ARG A 490 -29.97 1.35 -8.80
CA ARG A 490 -31.34 0.94 -9.15
C ARG A 490 -31.41 0.37 -10.57
N ARG A 491 -32.31 -0.61 -10.76
CA ARG A 491 -32.47 -1.30 -12.05
C ARG A 491 -32.84 -0.38 -13.21
N ARG A 492 -33.62 0.66 -12.92
CA ARG A 492 -34.09 1.67 -13.89
C ARG A 492 -33.00 2.57 -14.48
N VAL A 493 -31.81 2.61 -13.87
CA VAL A 493 -30.75 3.51 -14.35
C VAL A 493 -30.06 2.87 -15.55
N PRO A 494 -30.11 3.50 -16.74
CA PRO A 494 -29.51 2.95 -17.95
C PRO A 494 -27.99 2.94 -17.84
N ARG A 495 -27.37 1.77 -18.04
CA ARG A 495 -25.91 1.60 -17.99
C ARG A 495 -25.21 2.32 -19.15
N THR A 496 -25.89 2.50 -20.28
CA THR A 496 -25.41 3.26 -21.45
C THR A 496 -25.12 4.73 -21.13
N ARG A 497 -25.70 5.27 -20.05
CA ARG A 497 -25.49 6.66 -19.59
C ARG A 497 -24.52 6.78 -18.42
N ILE A 498 -23.76 5.71 -18.12
CA ILE A 498 -22.73 5.70 -17.09
C ILE A 498 -21.41 5.22 -17.66
N LEU A 499 -20.38 6.06 -17.57
CA LEU A 499 -19.00 5.66 -17.81
C LEU A 499 -18.26 5.49 -16.48
N ARG A 500 -17.52 4.39 -16.34
CA ARG A 500 -16.51 4.21 -15.28
C ARG A 500 -15.13 4.42 -15.89
N PHE A 501 -14.34 5.30 -15.30
CA PHE A 501 -12.97 5.55 -15.75
C PHE A 501 -12.04 5.80 -14.56
N TRP A 502 -11.24 4.81 -14.19
CA TRP A 502 -10.37 4.88 -13.01
C TRP A 502 -9.00 5.44 -13.40
N ALA A 503 -8.64 6.58 -12.81
CA ALA A 503 -7.59 7.44 -13.32
C ALA A 503 -6.73 8.01 -12.20
N SER A 504 -5.42 7.82 -12.32
CA SER A 504 -4.44 8.45 -11.43
C SER A 504 -4.34 9.95 -11.72
N PRO A 505 -3.83 10.80 -10.81
CA PRO A 505 -3.68 12.24 -11.06
C PRO A 505 -2.98 12.65 -12.36
N VAL A 506 -2.12 11.77 -12.93
CA VAL A 506 -1.43 12.04 -14.20
C VAL A 506 -2.27 11.73 -15.45
N ASP A 507 -3.38 11.00 -15.29
CA ASP A 507 -4.20 10.49 -16.39
C ASP A 507 -5.27 11.50 -16.86
N GLY A 508 -5.17 12.77 -16.45
CA GLY A 508 -6.18 13.81 -16.76
C GLY A 508 -6.49 13.94 -18.25
N LYS A 509 -5.47 13.89 -19.11
CA LYS A 509 -5.67 13.93 -20.58
C LYS A 509 -6.43 12.70 -21.10
N ALA A 510 -6.20 11.53 -20.52
CA ALA A 510 -6.90 10.31 -20.88
C ALA A 510 -8.36 10.35 -20.40
N LEU A 511 -8.60 10.89 -19.20
CA LEU A 511 -9.94 11.14 -18.69
C LEU A 511 -10.71 12.11 -19.59
N ASP A 512 -10.12 13.24 -19.99
CA ASP A 512 -10.74 14.20 -20.90
C ASP A 512 -11.15 13.53 -22.22
N LYS A 513 -10.25 12.73 -22.82
CA LYS A 513 -10.53 12.00 -24.06
C LYS A 513 -11.67 10.99 -23.88
N ALA A 514 -11.71 10.30 -22.75
CA ALA A 514 -12.78 9.35 -22.43
C ALA A 514 -14.13 10.05 -22.26
N ILE A 515 -14.15 11.22 -21.60
CA ILE A 515 -15.33 12.06 -21.44
C ILE A 515 -15.87 12.51 -22.81
N THR A 516 -15.01 13.03 -23.69
CA THR A 516 -15.43 13.48 -25.03
C THR A 516 -16.08 12.35 -25.84
N ARG A 517 -15.42 11.19 -25.92
CA ARG A 517 -15.96 10.00 -26.61
C ARG A 517 -17.28 9.54 -26.00
N PHE A 518 -17.39 9.61 -24.68
CA PHE A 518 -18.61 9.23 -24.00
C PHE A 518 -19.75 10.21 -24.28
N ALA A 519 -19.48 11.52 -24.31
CA ALA A 519 -20.46 12.52 -24.71
C ALA A 519 -20.98 12.27 -26.14
N GLU A 520 -20.09 11.95 -27.08
CA GLU A 520 -20.48 11.54 -28.44
C GLU A 520 -21.42 10.33 -28.41
N SER A 521 -21.07 9.27 -27.67
CA SER A 521 -21.93 8.08 -27.55
C SER A 521 -23.30 8.37 -26.93
N VAL A 522 -23.36 9.26 -25.93
CA VAL A 522 -24.61 9.65 -25.26
C VAL A 522 -25.49 10.48 -26.20
N SER A 523 -24.90 11.34 -27.03
CA SER A 523 -25.64 12.16 -27.99
C SER A 523 -26.40 11.31 -29.04
N GLN A 524 -25.85 10.14 -29.37
CA GLN A 524 -26.39 9.19 -30.34
C GLN A 524 -27.45 8.24 -29.75
N LEU A 525 -27.69 8.26 -28.43
CA LEU A 525 -28.70 7.40 -27.82
C LEU A 525 -30.12 7.75 -28.29
N PRO A 526 -31.04 6.78 -28.39
CA PRO A 526 -32.45 7.06 -28.66
C PRO A 526 -33.05 7.98 -27.59
N GLU A 527 -33.98 8.86 -27.96
CA GLU A 527 -34.64 9.80 -27.03
C GLU A 527 -35.32 9.09 -25.84
N GLN A 528 -35.79 7.86 -26.05
CA GLN A 528 -36.38 7.02 -24.99
C GLN A 528 -35.36 6.67 -23.88
N GLU A 529 -34.06 6.59 -24.20
CA GLU A 529 -32.98 6.31 -23.24
C GLU A 529 -32.41 7.59 -22.60
N LYS A 530 -32.50 8.74 -23.27
CA LYS A 530 -32.05 10.05 -22.77
C LYS A 530 -32.87 10.58 -21.59
N GLY A 531 -34.06 10.01 -21.34
CA GLY A 531 -34.90 10.36 -20.19
C GLY A 531 -35.50 11.77 -20.28
N ARG A 532 -36.32 12.17 -19.30
CA ARG A 532 -37.00 13.47 -19.32
C ARG A 532 -36.00 14.64 -19.24
N THR A 533 -36.20 15.63 -20.10
CA THR A 533 -35.54 16.94 -20.03
C THR A 533 -35.75 17.59 -18.66
N ARG A 534 -34.76 18.39 -18.21
CA ARG A 534 -34.78 19.11 -16.92
C ARG A 534 -36.14 19.81 -16.76
N LYS A 535 -36.94 19.43 -15.76
CA LYS A 535 -38.08 20.27 -15.36
C LYS A 535 -37.48 21.57 -14.79
N PRO A 536 -37.81 22.75 -15.35
CA PRO A 536 -37.66 23.99 -14.61
C PRO A 536 -38.45 23.86 -13.30
N ASP A 537 -38.03 24.56 -12.26
CA ASP A 537 -38.80 24.76 -11.02
C ASP A 537 -38.76 23.62 -9.99
N LEU A 538 -37.69 23.58 -9.18
CA LEU A 538 -37.74 23.18 -7.75
C LEU A 538 -36.57 23.78 -6.94
N VAL A 539 -35.98 24.90 -7.38
CA VAL A 539 -35.00 25.68 -6.61
C VAL A 539 -35.49 27.13 -6.65
N GLY A 540 -36.42 27.47 -5.76
CA GLY A 540 -37.03 28.81 -5.78
C GLY A 540 -38.33 29.00 -5.01
N ALA A 541 -38.84 28.00 -4.27
CA ALA A 541 -39.88 28.25 -3.28
C ALA A 541 -39.22 28.38 -1.90
N SER A 542 -38.78 29.60 -1.59
CA SER A 542 -38.83 30.09 -0.22
C SER A 542 -40.31 30.28 0.10
N ASP A 543 -40.96 29.26 0.66
CA ASP A 543 -42.31 29.38 1.19
C ASP A 543 -42.27 28.93 2.66
N GLU A 544 -42.91 29.76 3.47
CA GLU A 544 -43.03 29.79 4.94
C GLU A 544 -43.34 28.46 5.62
#